data_AF-A0A850QYJ4-F1
#
_entry.id   AF-A0A850QYJ4-F1
#
_cell.length_a   1.000
_cell.length_b   1.000
_cell.length_c   1.000
_cell.angle_alpha   90.00
_cell.angle_beta   90.00
_cell.angle_gamma   90.00
#
_symmetry.space_group_name_H-M   'P 1'
#
loop_
_entity.id
_entity.type
_entity.pdbx_description
1 polymer ?
#
loop_
_entity_poly.entity_id
_entity_poly.type
_entity_poly.pdbx_seq_one_letter_code
_entity_poly.pdbx_strand_id
1 'polypeptide(L)'
;MNKKIIPALKYVVVFILGFITNFSGLLNNITSIPSSYNEFKKVYLYNSDLLSGTWSNNMEYLLNSEELELGFNQPRITMNLGVNEFGEVNGEILSKKVCDTLPLTWVISMESPEPNLSSVFLDRKFYLKQLKSGKMETVATFKLTEIDDRKNTLLFERVEDRWGVLPKHIRLAKNLPSYDTDFKELSEYCAESPARFREQVRKMSMKK
;
A
#
# COMPACT_ATOMS: atom_id res chain seq x y z
N MET A 1 30.40 31.66 -7.79
CA MET A 1 28.96 31.74 -7.48
C MET A 1 28.15 31.50 -8.77
N ASN A 2 27.39 30.40 -8.75
CA ASN A 2 26.36 29.86 -9.66
C ASN A 2 25.95 30.62 -10.95
N LYS A 3 26.37 30.09 -12.11
CA LYS A 3 25.71 30.29 -13.42
C LYS A 3 24.76 29.15 -13.83
N LYS A 4 24.61 28.10 -13.00
CA LYS A 4 23.77 26.90 -13.29
C LYS A 4 22.33 26.96 -12.76
N ILE A 5 21.93 28.02 -12.03
CA ILE A 5 20.56 28.16 -11.50
C ILE A 5 19.58 28.71 -12.55
N ILE A 6 20.09 29.42 -13.56
CA ILE A 6 19.28 30.13 -14.57
C ILE A 6 18.53 29.20 -15.55
N PRO A 7 19.05 28.03 -16.00
CA PRO A 7 18.33 27.19 -16.94
C PRO A 7 17.15 26.47 -16.28
N ALA A 8 17.31 25.96 -15.05
CA ALA A 8 16.26 25.27 -14.33
C ALA A 8 15.04 26.17 -14.06
N LEU A 9 15.30 27.45 -13.70
CA LEU A 9 14.25 28.44 -13.51
C LEU A 9 13.49 28.74 -14.82
N LYS A 10 14.18 28.75 -15.96
CA LYS A 10 13.52 28.91 -17.28
C LYS A 10 12.58 27.75 -17.60
N TYR A 11 12.96 26.51 -17.31
CA TYR A 11 12.08 25.35 -17.56
C TYR A 11 10.88 25.34 -16.62
N VAL A 12 11.05 25.73 -15.36
CA VAL A 12 9.93 25.88 -14.42
C VAL A 12 8.98 27.01 -14.85
N VAL A 13 9.51 28.14 -15.31
CA VAL A 13 8.70 29.26 -15.81
C VAL A 13 7.99 28.91 -17.11
N VAL A 14 8.61 28.15 -18.01
CA VAL A 14 7.96 27.64 -19.24
C VAL A 14 6.91 26.58 -18.92
N PHE A 15 7.13 25.74 -17.91
CA PHE A 15 6.13 24.78 -17.44
C PHE A 15 4.93 25.51 -16.84
N ILE A 16 5.15 26.49 -15.96
CA ILE A 16 4.11 27.32 -15.36
C ILE A 16 3.39 28.15 -16.43
N LEU A 17 4.10 28.75 -17.38
CA LEU A 17 3.50 29.48 -18.49
C LEU A 17 2.70 28.57 -19.42
N GLY A 18 3.21 27.38 -19.76
CA GLY A 18 2.47 26.38 -20.54
C GLY A 18 1.23 25.88 -19.80
N PHE A 19 1.30 25.77 -18.47
CA PHE A 19 0.16 25.47 -17.60
C PHE A 19 -0.88 26.59 -17.63
N ILE A 20 -0.45 27.86 -17.53
CA ILE A 20 -1.32 29.04 -17.51
C ILE A 20 -1.92 29.31 -18.90
N THR A 21 -1.17 29.16 -19.98
CA THR A 21 -1.67 29.39 -21.35
C THR A 21 -2.66 28.31 -21.79
N ASN A 22 -2.46 27.05 -21.39
CA ASN A 22 -3.47 26.00 -21.60
C ASN A 22 -4.72 26.19 -20.73
N PHE A 23 -4.57 26.78 -19.54
CA PHE A 23 -5.71 27.20 -18.71
C PHE A 23 -6.45 28.43 -19.27
N SER A 24 -5.79 29.28 -20.05
CA SER A 24 -6.36 30.54 -20.55
C SER A 24 -7.51 30.30 -21.53
N GLY A 25 -7.50 29.18 -22.28
CA GLY A 25 -8.65 28.73 -23.08
C GLY A 25 -9.76 28.05 -22.27
N LEU A 26 -9.45 27.62 -21.04
CA LEU A 26 -10.35 26.89 -20.14
C LEU A 26 -11.09 27.81 -19.14
N LEU A 27 -10.62 29.05 -18.97
CA LEU A 27 -11.18 30.05 -18.03
C LEU A 27 -12.51 30.68 -18.48
N ASN A 28 -13.01 30.37 -19.68
CA ASN A 28 -14.36 30.79 -20.09
C ASN A 28 -15.49 29.96 -19.47
N ASN A 29 -15.17 28.92 -18.68
CA ASN A 29 -16.18 28.08 -18.04
C ASN A 29 -15.83 27.82 -16.58
N ILE A 30 -16.14 28.78 -15.70
CA ILE A 30 -15.91 28.71 -14.24
C ILE A 30 -16.62 27.48 -13.59
N THR A 31 -17.55 26.84 -14.30
CA THR A 31 -18.23 25.60 -13.90
C THR A 31 -17.43 24.32 -14.15
N SER A 32 -16.31 24.35 -14.91
CA SER A 32 -15.46 23.18 -15.22
C SER A 32 -14.20 23.05 -14.35
N ILE A 33 -14.00 23.98 -13.41
CA ILE A 33 -12.88 23.94 -12.44
C ILE A 33 -12.95 22.69 -11.52
N PRO A 34 -14.13 22.25 -11.02
CA PRO A 34 -14.22 21.03 -10.23
C PRO A 34 -13.89 19.76 -11.04
N SER A 35 -14.31 19.70 -12.31
CA SER A 35 -14.10 18.52 -13.16
C SER A 35 -12.65 18.39 -13.61
N SER A 36 -12.02 19.50 -14.01
CA SER A 36 -10.59 19.53 -14.40
C SER A 36 -9.66 19.26 -13.21
N TYR A 37 -10.02 19.70 -12.00
CA TYR A 37 -9.28 19.38 -10.78
C TYR A 37 -9.39 17.90 -10.40
N ASN A 38 -10.59 17.31 -10.48
CA ASN A 38 -10.78 15.88 -10.25
C ASN A 38 -10.07 15.02 -11.31
N GLU A 39 -10.04 15.47 -12.56
CA GLU A 39 -9.33 14.81 -13.65
C GLU A 39 -7.82 14.93 -13.51
N PHE A 40 -7.29 16.10 -13.12
CA PHE A 40 -5.88 16.28 -12.78
C PHE A 40 -5.46 15.39 -11.61
N LYS A 41 -6.27 15.38 -10.55
CA LYS A 41 -6.08 14.49 -9.41
C LYS A 41 -6.06 13.02 -9.85
N LYS A 42 -7.03 12.58 -10.66
CA LYS A 42 -7.10 11.20 -11.16
C LYS A 42 -5.91 10.81 -12.03
N VAL A 43 -5.50 11.68 -12.95
CA VAL A 43 -4.45 11.36 -13.94
C VAL A 43 -3.04 11.51 -13.36
N TYR A 44 -2.83 12.46 -12.45
CA TYR A 44 -1.49 12.83 -11.98
C TYR A 44 -1.26 12.58 -10.48
N LEU A 45 -2.32 12.49 -9.67
CA LEU A 45 -2.24 12.34 -8.19
C LEU A 45 -2.85 11.04 -7.66
N TYR A 46 -3.60 10.29 -8.47
CA TYR A 46 -4.24 9.03 -8.11
C TYR A 46 -3.97 8.00 -9.20
N ASN A 47 -2.73 7.52 -9.32
CA ASN A 47 -2.45 6.45 -10.26
C ASN A 47 -2.98 5.13 -9.67
N SER A 48 -4.29 4.91 -9.79
CA SER A 48 -5.03 3.75 -9.31
C SER A 48 -4.38 2.45 -9.77
N ASP A 49 -3.83 2.47 -10.98
CA ASP A 49 -3.23 1.33 -11.63
C ASP A 49 -1.89 0.96 -11.00
N LEU A 50 -1.19 1.91 -10.36
CA LEU A 50 0.06 1.62 -9.66
C LEU A 50 -0.19 0.85 -8.37
N LEU A 51 -1.17 1.25 -7.55
CA LEU A 51 -1.43 0.64 -6.25
C LEU A 51 -2.37 -0.57 -6.29
N SER A 52 -3.33 -0.57 -7.21
CA SER A 52 -4.30 -1.66 -7.33
C SER A 52 -3.65 -2.95 -7.82
N GLY A 53 -4.23 -4.09 -7.48
CA GLY A 53 -3.79 -5.42 -7.92
C GLY A 53 -3.14 -6.23 -6.81
N THR A 54 -2.45 -7.30 -7.23
CA THR A 54 -1.88 -8.30 -6.34
C THR A 54 -0.39 -8.07 -6.12
N TRP A 55 0.04 -8.27 -4.87
CA TRP A 55 1.37 -7.97 -4.39
C TRP A 55 1.88 -9.10 -3.53
N SER A 56 3.12 -9.52 -3.71
CA SER A 56 3.76 -10.51 -2.83
C SER A 56 5.28 -10.33 -2.79
N ASN A 57 5.93 -11.05 -1.87
CA ASN A 57 7.39 -11.07 -1.74
C ASN A 57 8.02 -12.44 -2.04
N ASN A 58 7.25 -13.39 -2.56
CA ASN A 58 7.78 -14.71 -2.92
C ASN A 58 8.36 -14.70 -4.33
N MET A 59 9.66 -14.92 -4.41
CA MET A 59 10.45 -14.85 -5.64
C MET A 59 10.89 -16.22 -6.18
N GLU A 60 10.37 -17.33 -5.63
CA GLU A 60 10.82 -18.70 -5.90
C GLU A 60 10.85 -19.06 -7.40
N TYR A 61 9.95 -18.50 -8.20
CA TYR A 61 9.81 -18.80 -9.64
C TYR A 61 10.25 -17.65 -10.56
N LEU A 62 11.05 -16.70 -10.06
CA LEU A 62 11.54 -15.56 -10.85
C LEU A 62 13.01 -15.74 -11.23
N LEU A 63 13.30 -15.65 -12.53
CA LEU A 63 14.66 -15.74 -13.06
C LEU A 63 15.54 -14.53 -12.65
N ASN A 64 14.94 -13.36 -12.43
CA ASN A 64 15.62 -12.11 -12.07
C ASN A 64 15.26 -11.64 -10.65
N SER A 65 15.10 -12.58 -9.72
CA SER A 65 14.64 -12.31 -8.35
C SER A 65 15.52 -11.32 -7.57
N GLU A 66 16.83 -11.32 -7.83
CA GLU A 66 17.80 -10.41 -7.19
C GLU A 66 17.59 -8.94 -7.58
N GLU A 67 17.10 -8.66 -8.80
CA GLU A 67 16.90 -7.30 -9.30
C GLU A 67 15.75 -6.57 -8.60
N LEU A 68 14.81 -7.32 -8.03
CA LEU A 68 13.64 -6.79 -7.31
C LEU A 68 13.96 -6.40 -5.86
N GLU A 69 15.13 -6.78 -5.36
CA GLU A 69 15.64 -6.39 -4.03
C GLU A 69 14.61 -6.61 -2.90
N LEU A 70 13.76 -7.64 -2.99
CA LEU A 70 12.66 -7.86 -2.03
C LEU A 70 13.15 -8.28 -0.63
N GLY A 71 14.44 -8.53 -0.46
CA GLY A 71 15.09 -8.78 0.83
C GLY A 71 14.77 -10.17 1.42
N PHE A 72 15.78 -10.85 1.95
CA PHE A 72 15.70 -12.27 2.32
C PHE A 72 15.06 -12.56 3.69
N ASN A 73 14.63 -11.54 4.45
CA ASN A 73 14.22 -11.71 5.86
C ASN A 73 12.81 -11.16 6.17
N GLN A 74 11.90 -11.20 5.19
CA GLN A 74 10.49 -10.88 5.40
C GLN A 74 9.68 -12.18 5.50
N PRO A 75 8.64 -12.25 6.35
CA PRO A 75 7.71 -13.37 6.28
C PRO A 75 7.02 -13.36 4.91
N ARG A 76 6.60 -14.53 4.42
CA ARG A 76 5.80 -14.60 3.20
C ARG A 76 4.52 -13.78 3.35
N ILE A 77 4.31 -12.84 2.43
CA ILE A 77 3.21 -11.89 2.43
C ILE A 77 2.52 -11.92 1.07
N THR A 78 1.19 -11.93 1.08
CA THR A 78 0.34 -11.61 -0.07
C THR A 78 -0.56 -10.45 0.29
N MET A 79 -0.79 -9.56 -0.66
CA MET A 79 -1.64 -8.39 -0.48
C MET A 79 -2.41 -8.12 -1.76
N ASN A 80 -3.70 -7.85 -1.66
CA ASN A 80 -4.55 -7.47 -2.78
C ASN A 80 -5.18 -6.12 -2.47
N LEU A 81 -4.95 -5.12 -3.31
CA LEU A 81 -5.42 -3.76 -3.10
C LEU A 81 -6.38 -3.36 -4.21
N GLY A 82 -7.50 -2.77 -3.83
CA GLY A 82 -8.41 -2.03 -4.70
C GLY A 82 -8.29 -0.53 -4.43
N VAL A 83 -8.37 0.27 -5.49
CA VAL A 83 -8.42 1.73 -5.38
C VAL A 83 -9.76 2.22 -5.94
N ASN A 84 -10.50 3.02 -5.18
CA ASN A 84 -11.77 3.56 -5.63
C ASN A 84 -11.61 4.88 -6.41
N GLU A 85 -12.73 5.45 -6.85
CA GLU A 85 -12.75 6.71 -7.64
C GLU A 85 -12.20 7.93 -6.89
N PHE A 86 -12.22 7.89 -5.55
CA PHE A 86 -11.68 8.93 -4.67
C PHE A 86 -10.19 8.69 -4.34
N GLY A 87 -9.60 7.62 -4.87
CA GLY A 87 -8.21 7.26 -4.61
C GLY A 87 -8.00 6.58 -3.25
N GLU A 88 -9.06 6.27 -2.49
CA GLU A 88 -8.97 5.46 -1.28
C GLU A 88 -8.53 4.03 -1.63
N VAL A 89 -7.66 3.46 -0.82
CA VAL A 89 -7.17 2.09 -1.00
C VAL A 89 -7.82 1.21 0.04
N ASN A 90 -8.40 0.10 -0.40
CA ASN A 90 -8.94 -0.93 0.48
C ASN A 90 -8.50 -2.29 -0.03
N GLY A 91 -8.13 -3.18 0.87
CA GLY A 91 -7.63 -4.48 0.46
C GLY A 91 -7.37 -5.42 1.62
N GLU A 92 -6.80 -6.57 1.29
CA GLU A 92 -6.41 -7.59 2.25
C GLU A 92 -4.89 -7.74 2.25
N ILE A 93 -4.36 -8.10 3.42
CA ILE A 93 -2.96 -8.47 3.59
C ILE A 93 -2.90 -9.72 4.45
N LEU A 94 -2.23 -10.75 3.94
CA LEU A 94 -2.10 -12.04 4.58
C LEU A 94 -0.63 -12.37 4.78
N SER A 95 -0.35 -12.94 5.95
CA SER A 95 0.91 -13.58 6.30
C SER A 95 0.65 -14.45 7.52
N LYS A 96 1.38 -15.58 7.65
CA LYS A 96 1.26 -16.43 8.85
C LYS A 96 1.50 -15.61 10.12
N LYS A 97 2.52 -14.75 10.10
CA LYS A 97 2.87 -13.88 11.23
C LYS A 97 1.75 -12.88 11.55
N VAL A 98 1.13 -12.28 10.54
CA VAL A 98 0.00 -11.35 10.71
C VAL A 98 -1.16 -12.06 11.41
N CYS A 99 -1.55 -13.23 10.91
CA CYS A 99 -2.69 -13.98 11.41
C CYS A 99 -2.44 -14.57 12.81
N ASP A 100 -1.22 -14.98 13.14
CA ASP A 100 -0.89 -15.48 14.48
C ASP A 100 -0.75 -14.35 15.51
N THR A 101 -0.31 -13.16 15.10
CA THR A 101 -0.21 -11.97 15.98
C THR A 101 -1.58 -11.32 16.20
N LEU A 102 -2.46 -11.45 15.21
CA LEU A 102 -3.84 -10.96 15.22
C LEU A 102 -4.80 -12.14 15.19
N PRO A 103 -4.88 -12.99 16.22
CA PRO A 103 -5.60 -14.25 16.13
C PRO A 103 -7.11 -14.14 16.40
N LEU A 104 -7.63 -12.93 16.68
CA LEU A 104 -9.05 -12.76 17.05
C LEU A 104 -9.99 -13.12 15.90
N THR A 105 -9.59 -12.80 14.67
CA THR A 105 -10.32 -13.10 13.44
C THR A 105 -9.38 -13.08 12.24
N TRP A 106 -9.78 -13.78 11.18
CA TRP A 106 -9.10 -13.76 9.89
C TRP A 106 -9.49 -12.56 9.02
N VAL A 107 -10.47 -11.75 9.44
CA VAL A 107 -10.87 -10.50 8.77
C VAL A 107 -9.87 -9.40 9.10
N ILE A 108 -8.87 -9.25 8.23
CA ILE A 108 -7.77 -8.30 8.34
C ILE A 108 -7.70 -7.50 7.04
N SER A 109 -7.71 -6.17 7.15
CA SER A 109 -7.67 -5.28 6.00
C SER A 109 -6.45 -4.38 6.03
N MET A 110 -6.00 -3.99 4.84
CA MET A 110 -5.05 -2.91 4.62
C MET A 110 -5.80 -1.76 3.96
N GLU A 111 -5.85 -0.61 4.63
CA GLU A 111 -6.66 0.53 4.19
C GLU A 111 -5.85 1.82 4.16
N SER A 112 -6.12 2.67 3.18
CA SER A 112 -5.58 4.03 3.14
C SER A 112 -6.68 5.00 2.71
N PRO A 113 -6.94 6.06 3.48
CA PRO A 113 -7.98 7.05 3.15
C PRO A 113 -7.62 7.84 1.88
N GLU A 114 -8.54 8.69 1.44
CA GLU A 114 -8.32 9.61 0.32
C GLU A 114 -7.01 10.39 0.55
N PRO A 115 -6.11 10.44 -0.45
CA PRO A 115 -4.91 11.25 -0.33
C PRO A 115 -5.25 12.73 -0.22
N ASN A 116 -4.72 13.38 0.81
CA ASN A 116 -4.76 14.83 0.92
C ASN A 116 -3.71 15.47 -0.01
N LEU A 117 -3.87 16.76 -0.32
CA LEU A 117 -2.94 17.53 -1.15
C LEU A 117 -1.48 17.52 -0.64
N SER A 118 -1.26 17.21 0.64
CA SER A 118 0.07 17.08 1.25
C SER A 118 0.64 15.66 1.24
N SER A 119 -0.13 14.64 0.83
CA SER A 119 0.23 13.22 0.88
C SER A 119 0.27 12.58 -0.52
N VAL A 120 0.88 13.27 -1.46
CA VAL A 120 1.01 12.83 -2.85
C VAL A 120 2.13 11.77 -2.92
N PHE A 121 1.71 10.51 -2.77
CA PHE A 121 2.41 9.23 -2.95
C PHE A 121 3.58 8.83 -2.03
N LEU A 122 4.54 9.71 -1.73
CA LEU A 122 5.76 9.30 -0.98
C LEU A 122 5.58 9.26 0.55
N ASP A 123 4.43 9.75 1.02
CA ASP A 123 4.10 9.85 2.44
C ASP A 123 2.73 9.26 2.80
N ARG A 124 2.15 8.44 1.91
CA ARG A 124 0.82 7.90 2.10
C ARG A 124 0.79 6.88 3.24
N LYS A 125 -0.11 7.08 4.21
CA LYS A 125 -0.26 6.16 5.34
C LYS A 125 -1.25 5.05 5.03
N PHE A 126 -0.90 3.84 5.42
CA PHE A 126 -1.70 2.64 5.34
C PHE A 126 -1.93 2.11 6.75
N TYR A 127 -3.16 1.68 7.01
CA TYR A 127 -3.62 1.22 8.31
C TYR A 127 -3.97 -0.25 8.18
N LEU A 128 -3.24 -1.08 8.91
CA LEU A 128 -3.60 -2.48 9.12
C LEU A 128 -4.72 -2.50 10.16
N LYS A 129 -5.87 -3.06 9.80
CA LYS A 129 -7.02 -3.16 10.68
C LYS A 129 -7.47 -4.60 10.86
N GLN A 130 -8.01 -4.90 12.04
CA GLN A 130 -8.63 -6.18 12.34
C GLN A 130 -10.06 -5.96 12.83
N LEU A 131 -10.98 -6.84 12.43
CA LEU A 131 -12.33 -6.84 12.97
C LEU A 131 -12.30 -7.30 14.44
N LYS A 132 -12.80 -6.46 15.33
CA LYS A 132 -12.90 -6.74 16.76
C LYS A 132 -14.22 -6.20 17.28
N SER A 133 -15.02 -7.08 17.89
CA SER A 133 -16.33 -6.73 18.46
C SER A 133 -17.26 -5.99 17.47
N GLY A 134 -17.25 -6.39 16.19
CA GLY A 134 -18.08 -5.79 15.15
C GLY A 134 -17.56 -4.48 14.54
N LYS A 135 -16.34 -4.03 14.91
CA LYS A 135 -15.72 -2.83 14.35
C LYS A 135 -14.30 -3.12 13.87
N MET A 136 -13.86 -2.46 12.80
CA MET A 136 -12.48 -2.51 12.36
C MET A 136 -11.62 -1.61 13.26
N GLU A 137 -10.69 -2.19 14.00
CA GLU A 137 -9.72 -1.46 14.84
C GLU A 137 -8.35 -1.44 14.17
N THR A 138 -7.69 -0.27 14.14
CA THR A 138 -6.31 -0.15 13.66
C THR A 138 -5.34 -0.82 14.63
N VAL A 139 -4.50 -1.70 14.12
CA VAL A 139 -3.51 -2.47 14.89
C VAL A 139 -2.07 -2.12 14.54
N ALA A 140 -1.84 -1.62 13.32
CA ALA A 140 -0.55 -1.08 12.89
C ALA A 140 -0.74 -0.02 11.80
N THR A 141 0.25 0.85 11.66
CA THR A 141 0.33 1.92 10.65
C THR A 141 1.65 1.81 9.91
N PHE A 142 1.56 1.83 8.59
CA PHE A 142 2.68 1.82 7.66
C PHE A 142 2.63 3.08 6.80
N LYS A 143 3.77 3.47 6.26
CA LYS A 143 3.95 4.55 5.31
C LYS A 143 4.47 3.95 4.02
N LEU A 144 3.83 4.25 2.89
CA LEU A 144 4.40 3.95 1.59
C LEU A 144 5.52 4.94 1.32
N THR A 145 6.75 4.45 1.18
CA THR A 145 7.95 5.29 1.05
C THR A 145 8.56 5.24 -0.35
N GLU A 146 8.29 4.17 -1.11
CA GLU A 146 8.81 3.99 -2.46
C GLU A 146 7.78 3.27 -3.34
N ILE A 147 7.65 3.74 -4.57
CA ILE A 147 7.01 3.01 -5.67
C ILE A 147 8.03 3.01 -6.82
N ASP A 148 8.46 1.84 -7.26
CA ASP A 148 9.29 1.69 -8.45
C ASP A 148 8.43 1.12 -9.58
N ASP A 149 7.96 2.01 -10.46
CA ASP A 149 7.12 1.67 -11.62
C ASP A 149 7.86 0.79 -12.64
N ARG A 150 9.20 0.86 -12.70
CA ARG A 150 9.98 0.06 -13.65
C ARG A 150 10.11 -1.37 -13.18
N LYS A 151 10.34 -1.56 -11.88
CA LYS A 151 10.44 -2.87 -11.25
C LYS A 151 9.08 -3.42 -10.76
N ASN A 152 8.03 -2.60 -10.81
CA ASN A 152 6.72 -2.87 -10.22
C ASN A 152 6.81 -3.29 -8.75
N THR A 153 7.54 -2.50 -7.94
CA THR A 153 7.70 -2.77 -6.51
C THR A 153 7.20 -1.63 -5.64
N LEU A 154 6.76 -1.96 -4.43
CA LEU A 154 6.37 -1.03 -3.39
C LEU A 154 7.22 -1.27 -2.14
N LEU A 155 7.59 -0.19 -1.46
CA LEU A 155 8.23 -0.24 -0.14
C LEU A 155 7.33 0.43 0.89
N PHE A 156 7.01 -0.31 1.94
CA PHE A 156 6.39 0.22 3.15
C PHE A 156 7.40 0.31 4.28
N GLU A 157 7.38 1.43 4.99
CA GLU A 157 8.05 1.61 6.27
C GLU A 157 7.03 1.60 7.41
N ARG A 158 7.33 0.86 8.46
CA ARG A 158 6.52 0.78 9.66
C ARG A 158 6.61 2.07 10.46
N VAL A 159 5.46 2.71 10.69
CA VAL A 159 5.33 3.92 11.51
C VAL A 159 5.02 3.55 12.96
N GLU A 160 3.97 2.75 13.16
CA GLU A 160 3.51 2.33 14.47
C GLU A 160 3.00 0.90 14.40
N ASP A 161 3.49 0.03 15.27
CA ASP A 161 3.06 -1.36 15.34
C ASP A 161 3.43 -1.92 16.71
N ARG A 162 2.45 -1.87 17.60
CA ARG A 162 2.64 -2.21 19.01
C ARG A 162 2.96 -3.69 19.19
N TRP A 163 2.50 -4.56 18.29
CA TRP A 163 2.57 -6.01 18.46
C TRP A 163 3.64 -6.65 17.58
N GLY A 164 4.36 -5.86 16.78
CA GLY A 164 5.41 -6.37 15.90
C GLY A 164 4.85 -7.26 14.79
N VAL A 165 3.62 -6.98 14.33
CA VAL A 165 2.85 -7.78 13.38
C VAL A 165 3.64 -8.02 12.08
N LEU A 166 4.30 -6.98 11.56
CA LEU A 166 5.09 -7.02 10.34
C LEU A 166 6.49 -6.40 10.56
N PRO A 167 7.49 -6.71 9.69
CA PRO A 167 8.83 -6.15 9.82
C PRO A 167 8.85 -4.62 9.62
N LYS A 168 9.99 -3.98 9.96
CA LYS A 168 10.18 -2.54 9.83
C LYS A 168 10.01 -2.06 8.38
N HIS A 169 10.53 -2.83 7.42
CA HIS A 169 10.40 -2.55 6.01
C HIS A 169 9.74 -3.75 5.33
N ILE A 170 8.76 -3.48 4.48
CA ILE A 170 8.07 -4.49 3.69
C ILE A 170 8.21 -4.08 2.23
N ARG A 171 8.85 -4.94 1.44
CA ARG A 171 8.98 -4.72 0.00
C ARG A 171 8.20 -5.81 -0.73
N LEU A 172 7.31 -5.40 -1.62
CA LEU A 172 6.44 -6.30 -2.38
C LEU A 172 6.60 -5.99 -3.87
N ALA A 173 6.55 -7.03 -4.70
CA ALA A 173 6.44 -6.89 -6.14
C ALA A 173 5.05 -7.26 -6.61
N LYS A 174 4.65 -6.65 -7.71
CA LYS A 174 3.33 -6.81 -8.30
C LYS A 174 3.22 -8.07 -9.14
N ASN A 175 2.05 -8.71 -9.14
CA ASN A 175 1.66 -9.79 -10.06
C ASN A 175 2.69 -10.93 -10.16
N LEU A 176 3.29 -11.34 -9.04
CA LEU A 176 4.24 -12.44 -9.06
C LEU A 176 3.55 -13.78 -9.37
N PRO A 177 4.19 -14.70 -10.11
CA PRO A 177 3.57 -15.96 -10.53
C PRO A 177 3.09 -16.85 -9.37
N SER A 178 3.73 -16.78 -8.21
CA SER A 178 3.37 -17.59 -7.04
C SER A 178 2.18 -17.06 -6.26
N TYR A 179 1.66 -15.86 -6.61
CA TYR A 179 0.68 -15.15 -5.80
C TYR A 179 -0.55 -15.99 -5.46
N ASP A 180 -1.19 -16.63 -6.45
CA ASP A 180 -2.45 -17.36 -6.23
C ASP A 180 -2.25 -18.56 -5.30
N THR A 181 -1.15 -19.29 -5.48
CA THR A 181 -0.79 -20.42 -4.61
C THR A 181 -0.50 -19.93 -3.19
N ASP A 182 0.32 -18.89 -3.05
CA ASP A 182 0.67 -18.32 -1.75
C ASP A 182 -0.55 -17.74 -1.03
N PHE A 183 -1.43 -17.08 -1.77
CA PHE A 183 -2.66 -16.49 -1.25
C PHE A 183 -3.59 -17.57 -0.71
N LYS A 184 -3.79 -18.64 -1.48
CA LYS A 184 -4.60 -19.79 -1.05
C LYS A 184 -4.05 -20.41 0.23
N GLU A 185 -2.76 -20.73 0.26
CA GLU A 185 -2.13 -21.34 1.44
C GLU A 185 -2.19 -20.42 2.67
N LEU A 186 -1.98 -19.12 2.50
CA LEU A 186 -2.06 -18.16 3.59
C LEU A 186 -3.49 -17.96 4.06
N SER A 187 -4.46 -17.91 3.15
CA SER A 187 -5.88 -17.78 3.49
C SER A 187 -6.38 -18.98 4.31
N GLU A 188 -6.07 -20.21 3.87
CA GLU A 188 -6.37 -21.44 4.61
C GLU A 188 -5.72 -21.43 6.00
N TYR A 189 -4.44 -21.03 6.09
CA TYR A 189 -3.74 -20.90 7.37
C TYR A 189 -4.40 -19.86 8.30
N CYS A 190 -4.79 -18.71 7.77
CA CYS A 190 -5.36 -17.60 8.53
C CYS A 190 -6.77 -17.91 9.02
N ALA A 191 -7.58 -18.62 8.24
CA ALA A 191 -8.93 -19.05 8.62
C ALA A 191 -8.94 -19.89 9.92
N GLU A 192 -7.90 -20.69 10.13
CA GLU A 192 -7.73 -21.51 11.33
C GLU A 192 -7.12 -20.77 12.54
N SER A 193 -6.60 -19.55 12.37
CA SER A 193 -5.89 -18.82 13.43
C SER A 193 -6.72 -18.65 14.72
N PRO A 194 -8.01 -18.26 14.66
CA PRO A 194 -8.81 -18.13 15.88
C PRO A 194 -9.03 -19.45 16.62
N ALA A 195 -9.13 -20.56 15.89
CA ALA A 195 -9.23 -21.89 16.50
C ALA A 195 -7.92 -22.27 17.21
N ARG A 196 -6.78 -22.11 16.54
CA ARG A 196 -5.45 -22.36 17.12
C ARG A 196 -5.22 -21.53 18.38
N PHE A 197 -5.58 -20.26 18.37
CA PHE A 197 -5.44 -19.39 19.54
C PHE A 197 -6.33 -19.83 20.71
N ARG A 198 -7.60 -20.17 20.45
CA ARG A 198 -8.49 -20.70 21.50
C ARG A 198 -7.94 -21.98 22.13
N GLU A 199 -7.40 -22.88 21.32
CA GLU A 199 -6.76 -24.09 21.84
C GLU A 199 -5.53 -23.80 22.70
N GLN A 200 -4.69 -22.86 22.29
CA GLN A 200 -3.51 -22.44 23.05
C GLN A 200 -3.92 -21.86 24.41
N VAL A 201 -4.90 -20.95 24.44
CA VAL A 201 -5.44 -20.38 25.69
C VAL A 201 -5.99 -21.47 26.59
N ARG A 202 -6.76 -22.42 26.03
CA ARG A 202 -7.31 -23.56 26.78
C ARG A 202 -6.22 -24.45 27.37
N LYS A 203 -5.14 -24.73 26.62
CA LYS A 203 -3.98 -25.51 27.11
C LYS A 203 -3.22 -24.77 28.21
N MET A 204 -3.11 -23.45 28.13
CA MET A 204 -2.47 -22.63 29.16
C MET A 204 -3.31 -22.56 30.44
N SER A 205 -4.63 -22.48 30.34
CA SER A 205 -5.52 -22.47 31.51
C SER A 205 -5.58 -23.82 32.24
N MET A 206 -5.34 -24.95 31.55
CA MET A 206 -5.30 -26.28 32.19
C MET A 206 -3.95 -26.62 32.85
N LYS A 207 -2.89 -25.85 32.56
CA LYS A 207 -1.56 -26.02 33.18
C LYS A 207 -1.35 -25.16 34.44
N LYS A 208 -2.38 -24.42 34.84
CA LYS A 208 -2.38 -23.51 35.99
C LYS A 208 -3.25 -24.11 37.09
#